data_AF-A0A1S6H2X0-F1
#
_entry.id   AF-A0A1S6H2X0-F1
#
_cell.length_a   1.000
_cell.length_b   1.000
_cell.length_c   1.000
_cell.angle_alpha   90.00
_cell.angle_beta   90.00
_cell.angle_gamma   90.00
#
_symmetry.space_group_name_H-M   'P 1'
#
loop_
_entity.id
_entity.type
_entity.pdbx_description
1 polymer ?
#
loop_
_entity_poly.entity_id
_entity_poly.type
_entity_poly.pdbx_seq_one_letter_code
_entity_poly.pdbx_strand_id
1 'polypeptide(L)'
;MQYGFSGELITETKLESKPDGVYLEMPFADFSCDSKSFKASLDVSGKNLVLSLSGNETKERCSVKFYADIMGIKPGDYWLKVIYNKNGESQEVLYQEFNINK
;
A
#
# COMPACT_ATOMS: atom_id res chain seq x y z
N MET A 1 6.53 -10.24 -5.25
CA MET A 1 5.63 -9.10 -4.99
C MET A 1 4.70 -8.96 -6.16
N GLN A 2 3.39 -9.02 -5.91
CA GLN A 2 2.35 -8.75 -6.90
C GLN A 2 1.47 -7.63 -6.35
N TYR A 3 1.27 -6.58 -7.14
CA TYR A 3 0.38 -5.46 -6.82
C TYR A 3 -0.58 -5.26 -7.99
N GLY A 4 -1.68 -4.56 -7.74
CA GLY A 4 -2.58 -4.14 -8.79
C GLY A 4 -3.72 -3.26 -8.29
N PHE A 5 -4.65 -3.00 -9.20
CA PHE A 5 -5.75 -2.08 -8.96
C PHE A 5 -7.08 -2.69 -9.42
N SER A 6 -8.12 -2.53 -8.61
CA SER A 6 -9.48 -2.97 -8.91
C SER A 6 -10.44 -1.77 -8.93
N GLY A 7 -11.48 -1.84 -9.75
CA GLY A 7 -12.57 -0.85 -9.82
C GLY A 7 -13.62 -1.01 -8.72
N GLU A 8 -13.41 -1.90 -7.75
CA GLU A 8 -14.28 -2.04 -6.59
C GLU A 8 -14.12 -0.84 -5.64
N LEU A 9 -15.26 -0.22 -5.32
CA LEU A 9 -15.40 0.78 -4.27
C LEU A 9 -15.15 0.13 -2.91
N ILE A 10 -13.97 0.35 -2.35
CA ILE A 10 -13.71 0.14 -0.92
C ILE A 10 -13.53 1.49 -0.24
N THR A 11 -13.94 1.58 1.02
CA THR A 11 -13.75 2.76 1.87
C THR A 11 -12.81 2.50 3.03
N GLU A 12 -12.41 1.24 3.24
CA GLU A 12 -11.65 0.80 4.39
C GLU A 12 -10.31 0.21 3.96
N THR A 13 -9.28 0.53 4.74
CA THR A 13 -7.98 -0.14 4.63
C THR A 13 -8.06 -1.48 5.33
N LYS A 14 -7.69 -2.55 4.61
CA LYS A 14 -7.59 -3.91 5.11
C LYS A 14 -6.14 -4.32 5.14
N LEU A 15 -5.67 -4.75 6.31
CA LEU A 15 -4.32 -5.27 6.53
C LEU A 15 -4.43 -6.68 7.11
N GLU A 16 -4.01 -7.68 6.35
CA GLU A 16 -4.09 -9.08 6.72
C GLU A 16 -2.71 -9.72 6.72
N SER A 17 -2.30 -10.23 7.88
CA SER A 17 -1.08 -11.02 7.98
C SER A 17 -1.26 -12.38 7.30
N LYS A 18 -0.23 -12.83 6.59
CA LYS A 18 -0.11 -14.15 5.98
C LYS A 18 1.09 -14.89 6.55
N PRO A 19 1.16 -16.24 6.49
CA PRO A 19 2.27 -17.02 7.05
C PRO A 19 3.67 -16.61 6.56
N ASP A 20 3.76 -16.03 5.36
CA ASP A 20 5.01 -15.59 4.73
C ASP A 20 5.03 -14.09 4.41
N GLY A 21 4.11 -13.29 4.98
CA GLY A 21 3.93 -11.95 4.48
C GLY A 21 2.73 -11.17 5.03
N VAL A 22 2.28 -10.21 4.23
CA VAL A 22 1.14 -9.36 4.52
C VAL A 22 0.43 -8.97 3.24
N TYR A 23 -0.89 -8.97 3.29
CA TYR A 23 -1.77 -8.42 2.28
C TYR A 23 -2.31 -7.07 2.74
N LEU A 24 -2.10 -6.05 1.92
CA LEU A 24 -2.64 -4.71 2.12
C LEU A 24 -3.65 -4.43 1.01
N GLU A 25 -4.77 -3.85 1.39
CA GLU A 25 -5.79 -3.34 0.50
C GLU A 25 -6.27 -2.00 1.03
N MET A 26 -6.31 -0.95 0.19
CA MET A 26 -6.69 0.38 0.65
C MET A 26 -7.44 1.20 -0.42
N PRO A 27 -8.39 2.05 0.00
CA PRO A 27 -9.05 3.00 -0.87
C PRO A 27 -8.01 3.96 -1.46
N PHE A 28 -8.00 4.06 -2.77
CA PHE A 28 -7.14 4.98 -3.50
C PHE A 28 -7.85 6.28 -3.87
N ALA A 29 -8.97 6.55 -3.19
CA ALA A 29 -10.07 7.43 -3.60
C ALA A 29 -9.71 8.91 -3.82
N ASP A 30 -8.48 9.34 -3.48
CA ASP A 30 -8.02 10.70 -3.65
C ASP A 30 -6.89 10.88 -4.67
N PHE A 31 -6.40 9.80 -5.33
CA PHE A 31 -5.04 9.85 -5.87
C PHE A 31 -4.87 9.70 -7.38
N SER A 32 -5.66 8.91 -8.10
CA SER A 32 -5.70 8.94 -9.58
C SER A 32 -6.67 7.92 -10.18
N CYS A 33 -7.22 8.24 -11.35
CA CYS A 33 -7.86 7.28 -12.25
C CYS A 33 -6.84 6.50 -13.11
N ASP A 34 -5.59 6.96 -13.18
CA ASP A 34 -4.54 6.34 -14.00
C ASP A 34 -3.71 5.34 -13.19
N SER A 35 -4.35 4.27 -12.76
CA SER A 35 -3.72 3.17 -12.01
C SER A 35 -2.52 2.55 -12.73
N LYS A 36 -2.43 2.68 -14.07
CA LYS A 36 -1.33 2.15 -14.89
C LYS A 36 -0.04 2.94 -14.75
N SER A 37 -0.11 4.22 -14.41
CA SER A 37 1.09 5.06 -14.20
C SER A 37 1.70 4.88 -12.81
N PHE A 38 0.98 4.26 -11.88
CA PHE A 38 1.41 4.13 -10.50
C PHE A 38 2.49 3.07 -10.33
N LYS A 39 3.50 3.44 -9.55
CA LYS A 39 4.59 2.57 -9.12
C LYS A 39 4.56 2.46 -7.61
N ALA A 40 4.67 1.23 -7.14
CA ALA A 40 4.86 0.91 -5.74
C ALA A 40 6.27 0.37 -5.52
N SER A 41 6.92 0.81 -4.44
CA SER A 41 8.21 0.27 -3.99
C SER A 41 8.14 -0.01 -2.51
N LEU A 42 8.65 -1.17 -2.10
CA LEU A 42 8.74 -1.56 -0.70
C LEU A 42 10.19 -1.44 -0.23
N ASP A 43 10.40 -0.68 0.84
CA ASP A 43 11.64 -0.68 1.60
C ASP A 43 11.42 -1.43 2.93
N VAL A 44 12.38 -2.28 3.29
CA VAL A 44 12.33 -3.11 4.49
C VAL A 44 13.57 -2.84 5.31
N SER A 45 13.39 -2.16 6.44
CA SER A 45 14.46 -1.79 7.36
C SER A 45 14.15 -2.30 8.76
N GLY A 46 14.72 -3.47 9.10
CA GLY A 46 14.50 -4.14 10.37
C GLY A 46 13.04 -4.57 10.56
N LYS A 47 12.32 -3.88 11.45
CA LYS A 47 10.89 -4.11 11.76
C LYS A 47 9.96 -3.11 11.08
N ASN A 48 10.50 -2.21 10.27
CA ASN A 48 9.72 -1.22 9.54
C ASN A 48 9.61 -1.60 8.07
N LEU A 49 8.38 -1.57 7.55
CA LEU A 49 8.07 -1.69 6.15
C LEU A 49 7.55 -0.35 5.66
N VAL A 50 8.19 0.22 4.65
CA VAL A 50 7.78 1.48 4.03
C VAL A 50 7.37 1.19 2.61
N LEU A 51 6.07 1.25 2.35
CA LEU A 51 5.51 1.15 1.01
C LEU A 51 5.33 2.55 0.44
N SER A 52 6.17 2.89 -0.53
CA SER A 52 6.09 4.18 -1.25
C SER A 52 5.31 4.01 -2.54
N LEU A 53 4.27 4.82 -2.70
CA LEU A 53 3.43 4.90 -3.89
C LEU A 53 3.76 6.20 -4.64
N SER A 54 3.93 6.13 -5.95
CA SER A 54 4.25 7.29 -6.80
C SER A 54 3.51 7.19 -8.13
N GLY A 55 2.91 8.28 -8.59
CA GLY A 55 2.12 8.29 -9.83
C GLY A 55 1.69 9.69 -10.22
N ASN A 56 1.07 9.80 -11.41
CA ASN A 56 0.52 11.06 -11.89
C ASN A 56 -0.88 11.28 -11.31
N GLU A 57 -1.10 12.46 -10.75
CA GLU A 57 -2.41 12.87 -10.27
C GLU A 57 -3.35 13.15 -11.46
N THR A 58 -4.59 12.65 -11.39
CA THR A 58 -5.65 13.00 -12.33
C THR A 58 -6.63 13.97 -11.68
N LYS A 59 -7.20 14.86 -12.48
CA LYS A 59 -8.26 15.79 -12.00
C LYS A 59 -9.58 15.09 -11.68
N GLU A 60 -9.75 13.87 -12.16
CA GLU A 60 -10.92 13.03 -11.88
C GLU A 60 -10.69 12.23 -10.60
N ARG A 61 -11.69 12.25 -9.70
CA ARG A 61 -11.74 11.36 -8.55
C ARG A 61 -12.25 10.01 -9.02
N CYS A 62 -11.41 8.99 -8.88
CA CYS A 62 -11.81 7.60 -9.09
C CYS A 62 -11.59 6.82 -7.81
N SER A 63 -12.62 6.11 -7.38
CA SER A 63 -12.52 5.14 -6.30
C SER A 63 -11.93 3.85 -6.83
N VAL A 64 -10.63 3.87 -7.09
CA VAL A 64 -9.86 2.66 -7.34
C VAL A 64 -9.37 2.09 -6.01
N LYS A 65 -9.21 0.78 -5.98
CA LYS A 65 -8.63 0.03 -4.88
C LYS A 65 -7.17 -0.27 -5.20
N PHE A 66 -6.25 0.08 -4.31
CA PHE A 66 -4.87 -0.41 -4.37
C PHE A 66 -4.76 -1.68 -3.53
N TYR A 67 -4.08 -2.70 -4.05
CA TYR A 67 -3.72 -3.88 -3.27
C TYR A 67 -2.23 -4.23 -3.44
N ALA A 68 -1.63 -4.74 -2.38
CA ALA A 68 -0.26 -5.24 -2.35
C ALA A 68 -0.20 -6.57 -1.61
N ASP A 69 0.37 -7.58 -2.27
CA ASP A 69 0.74 -8.85 -1.65
C ASP A 69 2.26 -8.90 -1.44
N ILE A 70 2.67 -8.71 -0.19
CA ILE A 70 4.06 -8.65 0.24
C ILE A 70 4.43 -10.00 0.85
N MET A 71 5.31 -10.74 0.18
CA MET A 71 5.80 -12.05 0.61
C MET A 71 7.27 -11.99 1.02
N GLY A 72 7.74 -13.03 1.72
CA GLY A 72 9.14 -13.19 2.12
C GLY A 72 9.50 -12.45 3.42
N ILE A 73 8.50 -12.02 4.20
CA ILE A 73 8.73 -11.41 5.51
C ILE A 73 8.76 -12.52 6.56
N LYS A 74 9.78 -12.50 7.42
CA LYS A 74 9.88 -13.45 8.53
C LYS A 74 8.78 -13.18 9.58
N PRO A 75 8.35 -14.21 10.34
CA PRO A 75 7.42 -14.00 11.44
C PRO A 75 7.90 -12.98 12.48
N GLY A 76 6.96 -12.26 13.09
CA GLY A 76 7.17 -11.30 14.17
C GLY A 76 6.35 -10.03 14.04
N ASP A 77 6.60 -9.08 14.94
CA ASP A 77 5.94 -7.77 14.96
C ASP A 77 6.61 -6.79 14.00
N TYR A 78 5.80 -6.01 13.29
CA TYR A 78 6.23 -5.07 12.26
C TYR A 78 5.36 -3.81 12.24
N TRP A 79 5.94 -2.72 11.76
CA TRP A 79 5.23 -1.49 11.44
C TRP A 79 5.17 -1.30 9.94
N LEU A 80 3.96 -1.14 9.40
CA LEU A 80 3.74 -0.76 8.00
C LEU A 80 3.45 0.74 7.92
N LYS A 81 4.27 1.43 7.15
CA LYS A 81 4.04 2.81 6.73
C LYS A 81 3.75 2.83 5.23
N VAL A 82 2.69 3.53 4.84
CA VAL A 82 2.41 3.79 3.42
C VAL A 82 2.57 5.28 3.16
N ILE A 83 3.48 5.61 2.24
CA ILE A 83 3.79 6.98 1.84
C ILE A 83 3.35 7.17 0.40
N TYR A 84 2.60 8.23 0.15
CA TYR A 84 2.30 8.69 -1.19
C TYR A 84 3.20 9.86 -1.59
N ASN A 85 3.84 9.76 -2.75
CA ASN A 85 4.68 10.82 -3.30
C ASN A 85 3.94 11.52 -4.45
N LYS A 86 3.61 12.80 -4.24
CA LYS A 86 2.85 13.67 -5.14
C LYS A 86 3.65 14.92 -5.46
N ASN A 87 3.97 15.17 -6.73
CA ASN A 87 4.57 16.44 -7.17
C ASN A 87 5.82 16.89 -6.36
N GLY A 88 6.59 15.94 -5.83
CA GLY A 88 7.76 16.20 -4.98
C GLY A 88 7.48 16.30 -3.47
N GLU A 89 6.22 16.17 -3.05
CA GLU A 89 5.80 16.09 -1.65
C GLU A 89 5.50 14.64 -1.25
N SER A 90 5.83 14.28 -0.01
CA SER A 90 5.53 12.96 0.57
C SER A 90 4.45 13.09 1.64
N GLN A 91 3.37 12.32 1.50
CA GLN A 91 2.27 12.25 2.46
C GLN A 91 2.19 10.84 3.05
N GLU A 92 2.18 10.73 4.37
CA GLU A 92 1.85 9.48 5.06
C GLU A 92 0.33 9.27 5.02
N VAL A 93 -0.10 8.11 4.52
CA VAL A 93 -1.53 7.76 4.38
C VAL A 93 -1.93 6.57 5.23
N LEU A 94 -0.96 5.81 5.74
CA LEU A 94 -1.17 4.72 6.69
C LEU A 94 0.07 4.57 7.55
N TYR A 95 -0.12 4.37 8.85
CA TYR A 95 0.90 3.89 9.76
C TYR A 95 0.27 2.95 10.78
N GLN A 96 0.58 1.65 10.70
CA GLN A 96 -0.08 0.63 11.50
C GLN A 96 0.87 -0.51 11.87
N GLU A 97 0.75 -0.99 13.11
CA GLU A 97 1.44 -2.19 13.59
C GLU A 97 0.66 -3.44 13.16
N PHE A 98 1.39 -4.51 12.82
CA PHE A 98 0.83 -5.81 12.54
C PHE A 98 1.81 -6.93 12.94
N ASN A 99 1.27 -8.11 13.18
CA ASN A 99 2.06 -9.28 13.54
C ASN A 99 1.92 -10.37 12.48
N ILE A 100 3.07 -10.89 12.01
CA ILE A 100 3.14 -12.03 11.11
C ILE A 100 3.29 -13.30 11.97
N ASN A 101 2.22 -14.10 12.01
CA ASN A 101 2.20 -15.39 12.70
C ASN A 101 2.76 -16.51 11.80
N LYS A 102 3.31 -17.54 12.44
CA LYS A 102 3.75 -18.78 11.78
C LYS A 102 2.59 -19.64 11.33
#